data_AF-A0A519UGD6-F1
#
_entry.id   AF-A0A519UGD6-F1
#
_cell.length_a   1.000
_cell.length_b   1.000
_cell.length_c   1.000
_cell.angle_alpha   90.00
_cell.angle_beta   90.00
_cell.angle_gamma   90.00
#
_symmetry.space_group_name_H-M   'P 1'
#
loop_
_entity.id
_entity.type
_entity.pdbx_description
1 polymer ?
#
loop_
_entity_poly.entity_id
_entity_poly.type
_entity_poly.pdbx_seq_one_letter_code
_entity_poly.pdbx_strand_id
1 'polypeptide(L)'
;MSRVLGLIRGGAAIVLWLAGCQPAQHPPALPGVAASPPPKFAALPDSLRPTPVPAVAALPDTLRQAIALLRRDLGSAAAGLRPEVLTQACVGYLTLRPAGRIEQAGVLAVADMDLPNTTERLWVLDLKQRKVLHRSLVAHGRGSGHLRAQRFSNLAKSACTSLGFYRTSGSYAGLHGYSRRLLGLDKEQNTNAFDRYVVLHAADYASPAYARRHGHLGY
;
A
#
# COMPACT_ATOMS: atom_id res chain seq x y z
N MET A 1 -18.13 6.57 -1.40
CA MET A 1 -17.84 5.61 -2.49
C MET A 1 -16.46 5.01 -2.27
N SER A 2 -16.38 3.68 -2.18
CA SER A 2 -15.20 2.95 -1.70
C SER A 2 -14.27 2.52 -2.85
N ARG A 3 -12.97 2.85 -2.76
CA ARG A 3 -11.88 2.52 -3.70
C ARG A 3 -10.82 1.66 -2.99
N VAL A 4 -9.99 0.95 -3.76
CA VAL A 4 -8.85 0.18 -3.22
C VAL A 4 -7.57 0.96 -3.32
N LEU A 5 -6.77 0.95 -2.24
CA LEU A 5 -5.41 1.46 -2.21
C LEU A 5 -4.46 0.33 -1.81
N GLY A 6 -3.49 0.00 -2.67
CA GLY A 6 -2.39 -0.89 -2.33
C GLY A 6 -1.15 -0.08 -1.95
N LEU A 7 -0.67 -0.24 -0.72
CA LEU A 7 0.63 0.29 -0.29
C LEU A 7 1.65 -0.85 -0.32
N ILE A 8 2.58 -0.80 -1.27
CA ILE A 8 3.51 -1.90 -1.57
C ILE A 8 4.96 -1.44 -1.35
N ARG A 9 5.81 -2.33 -0.85
CA ARG A 9 7.27 -2.13 -0.73
C ARG A 9 8.02 -3.38 -1.19
N GLY A 10 9.29 -3.22 -1.62
CA GLY A 10 10.23 -4.32 -1.77
C GLY A 10 10.79 -4.85 -0.43
N GLY A 11 11.07 -6.15 -0.38
CA GLY A 11 11.55 -6.89 0.80
C GLY A 11 10.46 -7.58 1.64
N ALA A 12 10.66 -8.88 1.89
CA ALA A 12 9.79 -9.88 2.54
C ALA A 12 8.43 -10.12 1.86
N ALA A 13 8.18 -11.39 1.52
CA ALA A 13 7.01 -11.85 0.78
C ALA A 13 5.70 -11.41 1.46
N ILE A 14 4.86 -10.67 0.74
CA ILE A 14 3.41 -10.71 0.99
C ILE A 14 3.00 -12.12 0.58
N VAL A 15 3.02 -13.06 1.53
CA VAL A 15 2.42 -14.37 1.34
C VAL A 15 0.92 -14.14 1.28
N LEU A 16 0.41 -13.99 0.07
CA LEU A 16 -1.02 -14.05 -0.19
C LEU A 16 -1.43 -15.52 0.00
N TRP A 17 -1.79 -15.91 1.23
CA TRP A 17 -2.40 -17.19 1.47
C TRP A 17 -3.75 -17.23 0.76
N LEU A 18 -3.81 -17.87 -0.41
CA LEU A 18 -5.05 -18.39 -0.97
C LEU A 18 -5.46 -19.60 -0.13
N ALA A 19 -5.93 -19.35 1.10
CA ALA A 19 -6.44 -20.41 1.95
C ALA A 19 -7.86 -20.79 1.48
N GLY A 20 -7.97 -22.00 0.91
CA GLY A 20 -9.24 -22.69 0.74
C GLY A 20 -9.89 -22.97 2.10
N CYS A 21 -11.21 -22.88 2.15
CA CYS A 21 -12.00 -23.15 3.34
C CYS A 21 -11.86 -24.61 3.79
N GLN A 22 -11.47 -24.83 5.04
CA GLN A 22 -11.82 -26.03 5.80
C GLN A 22 -12.53 -25.59 7.09
N PRO A 23 -13.57 -26.32 7.56
CA PRO A 23 -14.29 -25.96 8.76
C PRO A 23 -13.41 -26.16 10.01
N ALA A 24 -13.53 -25.22 10.94
CA ALA A 24 -12.75 -25.14 12.16
C ALA A 24 -13.13 -26.25 13.16
N GLN A 25 -12.12 -26.95 13.67
CA GLN A 25 -12.18 -27.61 14.98
C GLN A 25 -11.45 -26.72 15.99
N HIS A 26 -12.06 -26.49 17.14
CA HIS A 26 -11.53 -25.64 18.21
C HIS A 26 -10.23 -26.21 18.79
N PRO A 27 -9.13 -25.43 18.88
CA PRO A 27 -7.98 -25.80 19.70
C PRO A 27 -8.16 -25.32 21.16
N PRO A 28 -7.50 -25.97 22.14
CA PRO A 28 -7.54 -25.56 23.54
C PRO A 28 -6.73 -24.28 23.77
N ALA A 29 -7.06 -23.57 24.87
CA ALA A 29 -6.43 -22.31 25.25
C ALA A 29 -4.93 -22.47 25.56
N LEU A 30 -4.10 -21.61 24.96
CA LEU A 30 -2.66 -21.53 25.22
C LEU A 30 -2.36 -20.61 26.42
N PRO A 31 -1.34 -20.92 27.24
CA PRO A 31 -0.90 -20.05 28.33
C PRO A 31 -0.22 -18.78 27.80
N GLY A 32 -0.27 -17.71 28.60
CA GLY A 32 0.14 -16.36 28.22
C GLY A 32 1.55 -16.26 27.64
N VAL A 33 1.63 -15.82 26.38
CA VAL A 33 2.89 -15.53 25.69
C VAL A 33 3.37 -14.14 26.08
N ALA A 34 4.48 -14.06 26.81
CA ALA A 34 5.21 -12.81 27.00
C ALA A 34 5.66 -12.27 25.63
N ALA A 35 5.40 -10.99 25.37
CA ALA A 35 5.76 -10.35 24.11
C ALA A 35 7.29 -10.30 23.94
N SER A 36 7.81 -11.06 22.98
CA SER A 36 9.21 -10.96 22.56
C SER A 36 9.51 -9.54 22.04
N PRO A 37 10.69 -8.98 22.34
CA PRO A 37 11.09 -7.69 21.79
C PRO A 37 11.11 -7.75 20.26
N PRO A 38 10.73 -6.66 19.56
CA PRO A 38 10.74 -6.65 18.11
C PRO A 38 12.15 -6.94 17.58
N PRO A 39 12.30 -7.72 16.51
CA PRO A 39 13.60 -8.00 15.93
C PRO A 39 14.31 -6.69 15.58
N LYS A 40 15.59 -6.57 15.96
CA LYS A 40 16.46 -5.47 15.55
C LYS A 40 16.73 -5.62 14.05
N PHE A 41 16.01 -4.86 13.23
CA PHE A 41 16.27 -4.79 11.80
C PHE A 41 17.52 -3.95 11.55
N ALA A 42 18.45 -4.47 10.73
CA ALA A 42 19.59 -3.71 10.25
C ALA A 42 19.08 -2.49 9.46
N ALA A 43 19.53 -1.29 9.83
CA ALA A 43 19.25 -0.09 9.08
C ALA A 43 19.78 -0.26 7.65
N LEU A 44 18.90 -0.22 6.66
CA LEU A 44 19.32 -0.18 5.26
C LEU A 44 20.06 1.15 5.04
N PRO A 45 21.22 1.15 4.35
CA PRO A 45 21.85 2.41 3.97
C PRO A 45 20.85 3.25 3.18
N ASP A 46 20.89 4.57 3.36
CA ASP A 46 19.99 5.54 2.72
C ASP A 46 20.31 5.69 1.22
N SER A 47 20.29 4.57 0.51
CA SER A 47 20.46 4.50 -0.92
C SER A 47 19.14 4.90 -1.58
N LEU A 48 19.22 5.78 -2.58
CA LEU A 48 18.07 6.06 -3.44
C LEU A 48 17.67 4.85 -4.31
N ARG A 49 18.48 3.78 -4.32
CA ARG A 49 18.19 2.55 -5.06
C ARG A 49 16.94 1.86 -4.51
N PRO A 50 15.94 1.58 -5.35
CA PRO A 50 14.78 0.81 -4.92
C PRO A 50 15.18 -0.61 -4.52
N THR A 51 14.60 -1.13 -3.45
CA THR A 51 14.70 -2.52 -3.03
C THR A 51 13.90 -3.40 -3.98
N PRO A 52 14.41 -4.57 -4.39
CA PRO A 52 13.65 -5.50 -5.24
C PRO A 52 12.32 -5.90 -4.60
N VAL A 53 11.26 -5.87 -5.39
CA VAL A 53 9.93 -6.35 -4.99
C VAL A 53 9.85 -7.83 -5.34
N PRO A 54 9.52 -8.72 -4.39
CA PRO A 54 9.39 -10.14 -4.67
C PRO A 54 8.38 -10.40 -5.79
N ALA A 55 8.74 -11.23 -6.75
CA ALA A 55 7.83 -11.64 -7.81
C ALA A 55 6.65 -12.43 -7.22
N VAL A 56 5.45 -12.27 -7.80
CA VAL A 56 4.30 -13.11 -7.45
C VAL A 56 4.53 -14.51 -8.06
N ALA A 57 4.70 -15.51 -7.20
CA ALA A 57 4.91 -16.88 -7.62
C ALA A 57 3.66 -17.47 -8.29
N ALA A 58 3.86 -18.40 -9.23
CA ALA A 58 2.81 -19.21 -9.87
C ALA A 58 1.65 -18.41 -10.50
N LEU A 59 1.92 -17.23 -11.06
CA LEU A 59 0.90 -16.43 -11.75
C LEU A 59 0.48 -17.11 -13.08
N PRO A 60 -0.82 -17.39 -13.31
CA PRO A 60 -1.30 -17.93 -14.58
C PRO A 60 -0.92 -17.04 -15.77
N ASP A 61 -0.58 -17.64 -16.91
CA ASP A 61 -0.10 -16.90 -18.08
C ASP A 61 -1.12 -15.91 -18.63
N THR A 62 -2.40 -16.26 -18.60
CA THR A 62 -3.49 -15.35 -19.00
C THR A 62 -3.51 -14.08 -18.16
N LEU A 63 -3.29 -14.21 -16.84
CA LEU A 63 -3.23 -13.05 -15.93
C LEU A 63 -1.95 -12.26 -16.12
N ARG A 64 -0.80 -12.93 -16.32
CA ARG A 64 0.48 -12.30 -16.65
C ARG A 64 0.37 -11.44 -17.91
N GLN A 65 -0.23 -11.99 -18.98
CA GLN A 65 -0.46 -11.29 -20.24
C GLN A 65 -1.43 -10.11 -20.06
N ALA A 66 -2.53 -10.30 -19.33
CA ALA A 66 -3.47 -9.21 -19.05
C ALA A 66 -2.82 -8.03 -18.30
N ILE A 67 -1.95 -8.30 -17.32
CA ILE A 67 -1.20 -7.25 -16.60
C ILE A 67 -0.17 -6.59 -17.51
N ALA A 68 0.50 -7.33 -18.39
CA ALA A 68 1.43 -6.78 -19.36
C ALA A 68 0.73 -5.85 -20.36
N LEU A 69 -0.46 -6.24 -20.86
CA LEU A 69 -1.30 -5.41 -21.72
C LEU A 69 -1.75 -4.14 -21.00
N LEU A 70 -2.24 -4.26 -19.75
CA LEU A 70 -2.59 -3.10 -18.93
C LEU A 70 -1.40 -2.15 -18.79
N ARG A 71 -0.20 -2.66 -18.44
CA ARG A 71 1.01 -1.83 -18.29
C ARG A 71 1.34 -1.09 -19.59
N ARG A 72 1.24 -1.76 -20.73
CA ARG A 72 1.47 -1.16 -22.04
C ARG A 72 0.46 -0.04 -22.31
N ASP A 73 -0.81 -0.31 -22.06
CA ASP A 73 -1.91 0.64 -22.31
C ASP A 73 -1.83 1.86 -21.36
N LEU A 74 -1.34 1.69 -20.12
CA LEU A 74 -1.04 2.80 -19.20
C LEU A 74 0.09 3.73 -19.70
N GLY A 75 1.01 3.20 -20.52
CA GLY A 75 2.05 3.96 -21.21
C GLY A 75 2.95 4.81 -20.29
N SER A 76 3.38 5.96 -20.81
CA SER A 76 4.27 6.89 -20.10
C SER A 76 3.62 7.55 -18.88
N ALA A 77 2.28 7.56 -18.79
CA ALA A 77 1.58 8.08 -17.62
C ALA A 77 1.87 7.26 -16.36
N ALA A 78 2.18 5.97 -16.50
CA ALA A 78 2.63 5.08 -15.42
C ALA A 78 4.16 5.05 -15.24
N ALA A 79 4.90 6.04 -15.79
CA ALA A 79 6.35 6.14 -15.54
C ALA A 79 6.66 6.12 -14.04
N GLY A 80 7.70 5.39 -13.66
CA GLY A 80 8.10 5.16 -12.28
C GLY A 80 7.35 4.03 -11.55
N LEU A 81 6.18 3.61 -12.04
CA LEU A 81 5.47 2.45 -11.47
C LEU A 81 6.18 1.16 -11.90
N ARG A 82 6.87 0.52 -10.96
CA ARG A 82 7.61 -0.72 -11.22
C ARG A 82 6.66 -1.86 -11.60
N PRO A 83 6.99 -2.69 -12.61
CA PRO A 83 6.13 -3.79 -13.05
C PRO A 83 5.77 -4.78 -11.95
N GLU A 84 6.69 -5.06 -11.03
CA GLU A 84 6.46 -5.97 -9.92
C GLU A 84 5.43 -5.40 -8.94
N VAL A 85 5.47 -4.09 -8.70
CA VAL A 85 4.49 -3.37 -7.86
C VAL A 85 3.12 -3.38 -8.51
N LEU A 86 3.05 -3.08 -9.82
CA LEU A 86 1.78 -3.16 -10.57
C LEU A 86 1.22 -4.59 -10.54
N THR A 87 2.08 -5.60 -10.70
CA THR A 87 1.66 -7.01 -10.67
C THR A 87 1.08 -7.38 -9.32
N GLN A 88 1.78 -7.07 -8.22
CA GLN A 88 1.28 -7.31 -6.86
C GLN A 88 -0.04 -6.58 -6.60
N ALA A 89 -0.15 -5.31 -7.03
CA ALA A 89 -1.37 -4.52 -6.88
C ALA A 89 -2.56 -5.13 -7.63
N CYS A 90 -2.38 -5.54 -8.89
CA CYS A 90 -3.41 -6.18 -9.70
C CYS A 90 -3.84 -7.53 -9.12
N VAL A 91 -2.88 -8.36 -8.69
CA VAL A 91 -3.18 -9.67 -8.08
C VAL A 91 -3.99 -9.49 -6.81
N GLY A 92 -3.56 -8.64 -5.87
CA GLY A 92 -4.31 -8.43 -4.64
C GLY A 92 -5.68 -7.80 -4.87
N TYR A 93 -5.81 -6.87 -5.81
CA TYR A 93 -7.11 -6.34 -6.24
C TYR A 93 -8.06 -7.44 -6.74
N LEU A 94 -7.56 -8.35 -7.59
CA LEU A 94 -8.36 -9.46 -8.14
C LEU A 94 -8.72 -10.51 -7.08
N THR A 95 -7.90 -10.70 -6.05
CA THR A 95 -8.21 -11.58 -4.92
C THR A 95 -9.27 -10.96 -3.99
N LEU A 96 -9.26 -9.64 -3.81
CA LEU A 96 -10.19 -8.94 -2.92
C LEU A 96 -11.57 -8.68 -3.56
N ARG A 97 -11.66 -8.65 -4.89
CA ARG A 97 -12.92 -8.35 -5.62
C ARG A 97 -14.03 -9.39 -5.39
N PRO A 98 -13.78 -10.71 -5.50
CA PRO A 98 -14.81 -11.74 -5.31
C PRO A 98 -15.32 -11.82 -3.87
N ALA A 99 -14.53 -11.37 -2.89
CA ALA A 99 -14.90 -11.39 -1.47
C ALA A 99 -15.92 -10.31 -1.07
N GLY A 100 -16.49 -9.55 -2.01
CA GLY A 100 -17.42 -8.45 -1.73
C GLY A 100 -16.79 -7.26 -1.00
N ARG A 101 -15.45 -7.25 -0.88
CA ARG A 101 -14.71 -6.22 -0.13
C ARG A 101 -14.41 -4.97 -0.96
N ILE A 102 -14.95 -4.87 -2.18
CA ILE A 102 -14.76 -3.72 -3.09
C ILE A 102 -16.13 -3.33 -3.65
N GLU A 103 -16.63 -2.13 -3.30
CA GLU A 103 -17.97 -1.67 -3.72
C GLU A 103 -18.00 -1.10 -5.13
N GLN A 104 -16.88 -0.52 -5.61
CA GLN A 104 -16.75 0.04 -6.96
C GLN A 104 -15.57 -0.58 -7.68
N ALA A 105 -15.85 -1.61 -8.47
CA ALA A 105 -14.85 -2.26 -9.30
C ALA A 105 -14.39 -1.32 -10.43
N GLY A 106 -13.07 -1.20 -10.60
CA GLY A 106 -12.46 -0.54 -11.75
C GLY A 106 -11.47 0.57 -11.41
N VAL A 107 -11.38 1.03 -10.15
CA VAL A 107 -10.36 2.02 -9.75
C VAL A 107 -9.44 1.43 -8.68
N LEU A 108 -8.13 1.49 -8.94
CA LEU A 108 -7.09 1.01 -8.06
C LEU A 108 -6.04 2.09 -7.85
N ALA A 109 -5.86 2.53 -6.60
CA ALA A 109 -4.72 3.36 -6.22
C ALA A 109 -3.56 2.46 -5.81
N VAL A 110 -2.34 2.78 -6.26
CA VAL A 110 -1.13 2.03 -5.98
C VAL A 110 -0.07 3.02 -5.51
N ALA A 111 0.52 2.79 -4.34
CA ALA A 111 1.68 3.54 -3.90
C ALA A 111 2.89 2.62 -3.72
N ASP A 112 4.01 3.01 -4.33
CA ASP A 112 5.29 2.36 -4.14
C ASP A 112 6.04 3.04 -2.99
N MET A 113 5.86 2.50 -1.79
CA MET A 113 6.39 3.08 -0.55
C MET A 113 7.92 2.92 -0.42
N ASP A 114 8.54 2.19 -1.34
CA ASP A 114 9.98 2.06 -1.39
C ASP A 114 10.65 3.27 -2.05
N LEU A 115 9.97 3.96 -2.96
CA LEU A 115 10.51 5.19 -3.57
C LEU A 115 10.64 6.32 -2.54
N PRO A 116 11.59 7.25 -2.69
CA PRO A 116 11.68 8.46 -1.87
C PRO A 116 10.35 9.23 -1.83
N ASN A 117 10.02 9.85 -0.70
CA ASN A 117 8.77 10.61 -0.59
C ASN A 117 8.74 11.86 -1.48
N THR A 118 9.89 12.34 -1.97
CA THR A 118 10.00 13.43 -2.94
C THR A 118 9.77 13.01 -4.39
N THR A 119 9.55 11.71 -4.65
CA THR A 119 9.22 11.18 -5.98
C THR A 119 7.72 10.95 -6.08
N GLU A 120 7.13 11.25 -7.24
CA GLU A 120 5.74 10.86 -7.50
C GLU A 120 5.63 9.33 -7.47
N ARG A 121 5.01 8.83 -6.41
CA ARG A 121 5.00 7.40 -6.06
C ARG A 121 3.61 6.86 -5.74
N LEU A 122 2.56 7.63 -6.03
CA LEU A 122 1.16 7.23 -5.98
C LEU A 122 0.54 7.35 -7.37
N TRP A 123 -0.09 6.29 -7.85
CA TRP A 123 -0.87 6.24 -9.09
C TRP A 123 -2.30 5.84 -8.80
N VAL A 124 -3.27 6.53 -9.39
CA VAL A 124 -4.67 6.12 -9.40
C VAL A 124 -5.00 5.63 -10.79
N LEU A 125 -5.34 4.35 -10.91
CA LEU A 125 -5.54 3.64 -12.16
C LEU A 125 -7.03 3.40 -12.39
N ASP A 126 -7.51 3.69 -13.59
CA ASP A 126 -8.77 3.16 -14.11
C ASP A 126 -8.45 1.85 -14.85
N LEU A 127 -8.81 0.73 -14.24
CA LEU A 127 -8.58 -0.61 -14.77
C LEU A 127 -9.54 -0.97 -15.91
N LYS A 128 -10.68 -0.28 -16.04
CA LYS A 128 -11.62 -0.51 -17.14
C LYS A 128 -11.15 0.22 -18.39
N GLN A 129 -10.81 1.49 -18.25
CA GLN A 129 -10.32 2.34 -19.34
C GLN A 129 -8.82 2.23 -19.57
N ARG A 130 -8.11 1.47 -18.72
CA ARG A 130 -6.66 1.22 -18.77
C ARG A 130 -5.83 2.51 -18.82
N LYS A 131 -6.20 3.49 -18.00
CA LYS A 131 -5.55 4.81 -17.96
C LYS A 131 -5.15 5.20 -16.54
N VAL A 132 -4.10 6.01 -16.43
CA VAL A 132 -3.75 6.69 -15.17
C VAL A 132 -4.66 7.90 -15.01
N LEU A 133 -5.48 7.91 -13.95
CA LEU A 133 -6.33 9.04 -13.59
C LEU A 133 -5.56 10.13 -12.84
N HIS A 134 -4.58 9.73 -12.05
CA HIS A 134 -3.79 10.65 -11.25
C HIS A 134 -2.43 10.05 -10.92
N ARG A 135 -1.40 10.89 -10.86
CA ARG A 135 -0.07 10.58 -10.36
C ARG A 135 0.34 11.70 -9.40
N SER A 136 0.90 11.35 -8.26
CA SER A 136 1.23 12.36 -7.24
C SER A 136 2.32 11.94 -6.27
N LEU A 137 2.83 12.95 -5.58
CA LEU A 137 3.58 12.84 -4.33
C LEU A 137 2.68 12.28 -3.22
N VAL A 138 3.27 11.48 -2.32
CA VAL A 138 2.58 11.00 -1.11
C VAL A 138 3.58 10.85 0.03
N ALA A 139 3.26 11.38 1.20
CA ALA A 139 4.07 11.23 2.41
C ALA A 139 3.91 9.84 3.04
N HIS A 140 4.77 9.48 3.99
CA HIS A 140 4.59 8.32 4.88
C HIS A 140 4.60 8.77 6.34
N GLY A 141 4.17 7.90 7.25
CA GLY A 141 4.18 8.22 8.68
C GLY A 141 5.58 8.52 9.19
N ARG A 142 5.72 9.49 10.12
CA ARG A 142 7.02 9.91 10.69
C ARG A 142 7.86 8.76 11.26
N GLY A 143 7.20 7.75 11.83
CA GLY A 143 7.87 6.56 12.38
C GLY A 143 8.39 5.59 11.31
N SER A 144 8.08 5.82 10.03
CA SER A 144 8.54 4.98 8.93
C SER A 144 9.91 5.38 8.39
N GLY A 145 10.36 6.60 8.61
CA GLY A 145 11.63 7.12 8.10
C GLY A 145 11.52 8.59 7.71
N HIS A 146 12.58 9.14 7.11
CA HIS A 146 12.67 10.54 6.72
C HIS A 146 12.42 10.73 5.22
N LEU A 147 13.43 10.52 4.38
CA LEU A 147 13.25 10.55 2.92
C LEU A 147 12.61 9.26 2.37
N ARG A 148 13.06 8.10 2.87
CA ARG A 148 12.54 6.76 2.51
C ARG A 148 11.81 6.12 3.68
N ALA A 149 10.77 5.34 3.39
CA ALA A 149 10.09 4.53 4.41
C ALA A 149 10.85 3.22 4.63
N GLN A 150 11.65 3.18 5.70
CA GLN A 150 12.45 2.04 6.10
C GLN A 150 11.74 1.10 7.10
N ARG A 151 10.72 1.59 7.80
CA ARG A 151 9.95 0.82 8.79
C ARG A 151 8.44 0.92 8.54
N PHE A 152 7.73 -0.19 8.73
CA PHE A 152 6.27 -0.23 8.70
C PHE A 152 5.76 -0.93 9.95
N SER A 153 4.57 -0.56 10.38
CA SER A 153 3.99 -1.17 11.57
C SER A 153 2.48 -1.06 11.54
N ASN A 154 1.80 -2.10 12.02
CA ASN A 154 0.38 -2.12 12.30
C ASN A 154 0.07 -1.66 13.75
N LEU A 155 1.09 -1.42 14.58
CA LEU A 155 0.91 -1.11 16.00
C LEU A 155 0.39 0.32 16.20
N ALA A 156 -0.55 0.49 17.13
CA ALA A 156 -1.01 1.79 17.58
C ALA A 156 0.17 2.64 18.10
N LYS A 157 0.09 3.96 17.91
CA LYS A 157 1.11 4.94 18.34
C LYS A 157 2.51 4.74 17.73
N SER A 158 2.71 3.82 16.78
CA SER A 158 4.01 3.62 16.11
C SER A 158 4.44 4.77 15.20
N ALA A 159 3.51 5.66 14.83
CA ALA A 159 3.67 6.69 13.80
C ALA A 159 4.12 6.15 12.43
N CYS A 160 4.11 4.83 12.21
CA CYS A 160 4.48 4.22 10.93
C CYS A 160 3.27 4.10 10.01
N THR A 161 3.53 4.17 8.70
CA THR A 161 2.64 3.60 7.69
C THR A 161 2.49 2.08 7.93
N SER A 162 1.31 1.54 7.66
CA SER A 162 1.08 0.08 7.53
C SER A 162 1.07 -0.28 6.04
N LEU A 163 1.67 -1.40 5.64
CA LEU A 163 1.63 -1.86 4.24
C LEU A 163 0.38 -2.71 3.99
N GLY A 164 0.07 -2.93 2.71
CA GLY A 164 -1.00 -3.82 2.28
C GLY A 164 -2.16 -3.11 1.59
N PHE A 165 -3.25 -3.84 1.40
CA PHE A 165 -4.45 -3.36 0.74
C PHE A 165 -5.43 -2.70 1.71
N TYR A 166 -6.03 -1.60 1.24
CA TYR A 166 -7.01 -0.83 1.96
C TYR A 166 -8.28 -0.66 1.14
N ARG A 167 -9.42 -0.58 1.82
CA ARG A 167 -10.66 -0.02 1.29
C ARG A 167 -10.85 1.38 1.84
N THR A 168 -11.10 2.38 0.99
CA THR A 168 -11.56 3.69 1.47
C THR A 168 -12.96 3.55 2.03
N SER A 169 -13.21 4.08 3.22
CA SER A 169 -14.51 4.11 3.88
C SER A 169 -15.08 5.55 3.84
N GLY A 170 -15.93 5.89 4.80
CA GLY A 170 -16.55 7.20 4.96
C GLY A 170 -15.57 8.37 4.90
N SER A 171 -16.12 9.55 4.63
CA SER A 171 -15.38 10.80 4.56
C SER A 171 -15.79 11.81 5.56
N TYR A 172 -14.86 12.72 5.81
CA TYR A 172 -15.05 13.85 6.69
C TYR A 172 -14.16 15.01 6.20
N ALA A 173 -14.47 16.22 6.68
CA ALA A 173 -13.60 17.37 6.54
C ALA A 173 -12.73 17.46 7.79
N GLY A 174 -11.42 17.33 7.61
CA GLY A 174 -10.42 17.51 8.67
C GLY A 174 -9.62 18.79 8.48
N LEU A 175 -8.51 18.93 9.21
CA LEU A 175 -7.60 20.07 9.12
C LEU A 175 -7.08 20.30 7.68
N HIS A 176 -6.89 19.22 6.93
CA HIS A 176 -6.43 19.27 5.54
C HIS A 176 -7.59 19.13 4.53
N GLY A 177 -8.80 19.49 4.95
CA GLY A 177 -10.01 19.40 4.13
C GLY A 177 -10.47 17.96 3.92
N TYR A 178 -10.86 17.66 2.68
CA TYR A 178 -11.49 16.38 2.34
C TYR A 178 -10.59 15.19 2.66
N SER A 179 -11.10 14.31 3.53
CA SER A 179 -10.38 13.16 4.05
C SER A 179 -11.22 11.89 3.92
N ARG A 180 -10.56 10.77 3.69
CA ARG A 180 -11.15 9.44 3.57
C ARG A 180 -10.55 8.51 4.63
N ARG A 181 -11.40 7.82 5.40
CA ARG A 181 -10.93 6.75 6.29
C ARG A 181 -10.47 5.54 5.50
N LEU A 182 -9.48 4.82 6.01
CA LEU A 182 -8.97 3.61 5.39
C LEU A 182 -9.22 2.41 6.30
N LEU A 183 -9.84 1.36 5.74
CA LEU A 183 -9.97 0.05 6.37
C LEU A 183 -8.90 -0.88 5.80
N GLY A 184 -8.03 -1.40 6.64
CA GLY A 184 -7.04 -2.40 6.22
C GLY A 184 -7.68 -3.75 5.91
N LEU A 185 -7.23 -4.41 4.85
CA LEU A 185 -7.77 -5.67 4.36
C LEU A 185 -6.82 -6.85 4.52
N ASP A 186 -5.55 -6.60 4.85
CA ASP A 186 -4.50 -7.61 4.96
C ASP A 186 -4.30 -7.97 6.43
N LYS A 187 -4.57 -9.24 6.75
CA LYS A 187 -4.45 -9.79 8.10
C LYS A 187 -3.05 -9.53 8.64
N GLU A 188 -2.99 -9.12 9.91
CA GLU A 188 -1.76 -8.81 10.67
C GLU A 188 -0.94 -7.60 10.15
N GLN A 189 -1.09 -7.22 8.87
CA GLN A 189 -0.32 -6.15 8.23
C GLN A 189 -0.91 -4.75 8.42
N ASN A 190 -2.23 -4.59 8.28
CA ASN A 190 -2.87 -3.27 8.37
C ASN A 190 -4.26 -3.28 9.03
N THR A 191 -4.62 -4.35 9.73
CA THR A 191 -5.93 -4.50 10.40
C THR A 191 -6.29 -3.35 11.34
N ASN A 192 -5.31 -2.70 11.98
CA ASN A 192 -5.56 -1.62 12.92
C ASN A 192 -5.64 -0.24 12.24
N ALA A 193 -5.52 -0.16 10.91
CA ALA A 193 -5.44 1.13 10.22
C ALA A 193 -6.64 2.05 10.48
N PHE A 194 -7.85 1.47 10.56
CA PHE A 194 -9.07 2.23 10.80
C PHE A 194 -9.10 2.83 12.22
N ASP A 195 -8.75 2.03 13.23
CA ASP A 195 -8.73 2.41 14.64
C ASP A 195 -7.57 3.36 14.97
N ARG A 196 -6.50 3.28 14.17
CA ARG A 196 -5.34 4.19 14.23
C ARG A 196 -5.58 5.51 13.50
N TYR A 197 -6.77 5.74 12.96
CA TYR A 197 -7.09 6.92 12.15
C TYR A 197 -6.13 7.14 10.98
N VAL A 198 -5.69 6.05 10.35
CA VAL A 198 -4.95 6.14 9.07
C VAL A 198 -5.95 6.56 7.99
N VAL A 199 -5.69 7.71 7.37
CA VAL A 199 -6.59 8.38 6.44
C VAL A 199 -5.85 8.80 5.17
N LEU A 200 -6.59 8.95 4.09
CA LEU A 200 -6.11 9.58 2.86
C LEU A 200 -6.65 11.01 2.79
N HIS A 201 -5.76 11.98 2.64
CA HIS A 201 -6.11 13.39 2.49
C HIS A 201 -5.03 14.12 1.67
N ALA A 202 -5.37 15.29 1.13
CA ALA A 202 -4.39 16.22 0.56
C ALA A 202 -3.63 16.91 1.69
N ALA A 203 -2.44 17.45 1.44
CA ALA A 203 -1.72 18.26 2.41
C ALA A 203 -0.68 19.16 1.72
N ASP A 204 -0.49 20.37 2.23
CA ASP A 204 0.49 21.33 1.67
C ASP A 204 1.94 20.79 1.76
N TYR A 205 2.21 19.99 2.80
CA TYR A 205 3.50 19.31 2.99
C TYR A 205 3.73 18.15 2.02
N ALA A 206 2.75 17.81 1.17
CA ALA A 206 2.85 16.82 0.12
C ALA A 206 2.90 17.48 -1.27
N SER A 207 3.69 18.54 -1.40
CA SER A 207 3.80 19.35 -2.63
C SER A 207 5.25 19.47 -3.13
N PRO A 208 5.47 19.73 -4.44
CA PRO A 208 6.80 19.99 -4.97
C PRO A 208 7.49 21.19 -4.33
N ALA A 209 6.72 22.24 -3.97
CA ALA A 209 7.24 23.41 -3.29
C ALA A 209 7.80 23.06 -1.90
N TYR A 210 7.07 22.25 -1.14
CA TYR A 210 7.54 21.74 0.15
C TYR A 210 8.79 20.87 -0.02
N ALA A 211 8.77 19.91 -0.95
CA ALA A 211 9.93 19.05 -1.23
C ALA A 211 11.19 19.84 -1.58
N ARG A 212 11.09 20.89 -2.41
CA ARG A 212 12.24 21.74 -2.76
C ARG A 212 12.81 22.49 -1.56
N ARG A 213 11.96 22.92 -0.63
CA ARG A 213 12.35 23.70 0.55
C ARG A 213 12.93 22.83 1.67
N HIS A 214 12.36 21.63 1.86
CA HIS A 214 12.64 20.78 3.02
C HIS A 214 13.45 19.53 2.68
N GLY A 215 13.58 19.16 1.40
CA GLY A 215 14.26 17.94 0.97
C GLY A 215 13.49 16.65 1.21
N HIS A 216 12.32 16.72 1.84
CA HIS A 216 11.40 15.60 2.08
C HIS A 216 9.94 16.10 2.15
N LEU A 217 8.98 15.18 2.23
CA LEU A 217 7.57 15.49 2.53
C LEU A 217 7.21 15.19 3.98
N GLY A 218 6.12 15.78 4.45
CA GLY A 218 5.52 15.43 5.75
C GLY A 218 6.03 16.26 6.94
N TYR A 219 5.79 15.67 8.12
CA TYR A 219 5.90 16.23 9.47
C TYR A 219 7.22 16.91 9.79
#